data_AF-A0AAJ4ZI48-F1
#
_entry.id   AF-A0AAJ4ZI48-F1
#
_cell.length_a   1.000
_cell.length_b   1.000
_cell.length_c   1.000
_cell.angle_alpha   90.00
_cell.angle_beta   90.00
_cell.angle_gamma   90.00
#
_symmetry.space_group_name_H-M   'P 1'
#
loop_
_entity.id
_entity.type
_entity.pdbx_description
1 polymer ?
#
loop_
_entity_poly.entity_id
_entity_poly.type
_entity_poly.pdbx_seq_one_letter_code
_entity_poly.pdbx_strand_id
1 'polypeptide(L)'
;MKRVLTLVIFLLAGLATATIVIRIMTAFDHNPGCGLDCASPDLEAALLSGLATVLAFPIFGLFLTRKGDFTTHRMTAILAALMLAVILSAICHYGFNLHRRYLQAETARPVQPDLGFMYMAIATRDVPTYTQLKNGEPRPAGVISQWQRCAIGGAACDKRPRQAHMLCKSGEVFVNEADWKYFSLIPKENAFGAIPLKSMKLCAPDNWAEP
;
A
#
# COMPACT_ATOMS: atom_id res chain seq x y z
N MET A 1 -5.34 -40.48 -34.33
CA MET A 1 -4.11 -39.66 -34.16
C MET A 1 -4.38 -38.16 -34.03
N LYS A 2 -5.18 -37.51 -34.90
CA LYS A 2 -5.40 -36.04 -34.86
C LYS A 2 -5.86 -35.49 -33.49
N ARG A 3 -6.81 -36.15 -32.81
CA ARG A 3 -7.31 -35.70 -31.49
C ARG A 3 -6.27 -35.81 -30.36
N VAL A 4 -5.47 -36.87 -30.35
CA VAL A 4 -4.40 -37.05 -29.35
C VAL A 4 -3.36 -35.95 -29.51
N LEU A 5 -2.97 -35.65 -30.76
CA LEU A 5 -2.04 -34.55 -31.05
C LEU A 5 -2.60 -33.20 -30.59
N THR A 6 -3.89 -32.93 -30.83
CA THR A 6 -4.56 -31.72 -30.35
C THR A 6 -4.50 -31.60 -28.83
N LEU A 7 -4.81 -32.68 -28.10
CA LEU A 7 -4.75 -32.69 -26.63
C LEU A 7 -3.33 -32.48 -26.10
N VAL A 8 -2.32 -33.06 -26.75
CA VAL A 8 -0.91 -32.84 -26.41
C VAL A 8 -0.54 -31.37 -26.59
N ILE A 9 -0.99 -30.73 -27.67
CA ILE A 9 -0.72 -29.29 -27.90
C ILE A 9 -1.38 -28.43 -26.82
N PHE A 10 -2.63 -28.70 -26.45
CA PHE A 10 -3.31 -27.99 -25.36
C PHE A 10 -2.60 -28.21 -24.01
N LEU A 11 -2.11 -29.43 -23.73
CA LEU A 11 -1.35 -29.73 -22.52
C LEU A 11 -0.04 -28.93 -22.45
N LEU A 12 0.73 -28.91 -23.55
CA LEU A 12 1.98 -28.14 -23.64
C LEU A 12 1.74 -26.63 -23.48
N ALA A 13 0.67 -26.11 -24.09
CA ALA A 13 0.26 -24.73 -23.91
C ALA A 13 -0.17 -24.42 -22.47
N GLY A 14 -0.90 -25.34 -21.83
CA GLY A 14 -1.27 -25.24 -20.42
C GLY A 14 -0.05 -25.20 -19.51
N LEU A 15 0.95 -26.05 -19.75
CA LEU A 15 2.22 -26.05 -19.02
C LEU A 15 2.98 -24.72 -19.19
N ALA A 16 3.15 -24.25 -20.42
CA ALA A 16 3.82 -22.98 -20.69
C ALA A 16 3.10 -21.82 -19.97
N THR A 17 1.77 -21.76 -20.07
CA THR A 17 0.95 -20.74 -19.42
C THR A 17 1.05 -20.82 -17.90
N ALA A 18 1.01 -22.02 -17.32
CA ALA A 18 1.15 -22.22 -15.88
C ALA A 18 2.52 -21.71 -15.37
N THR A 19 3.61 -21.93 -16.11
CA THR A 19 4.91 -21.38 -15.71
C THR A 19 4.94 -19.85 -15.71
N ILE A 20 4.27 -19.22 -16.68
CA ILE A 20 4.13 -17.75 -16.74
C ILE A 20 3.29 -17.25 -15.56
N VAL A 21 2.14 -17.87 -15.30
CA VAL A 21 1.24 -17.51 -14.19
C VAL A 21 1.95 -17.63 -12.84
N ILE A 22 2.65 -18.73 -12.59
CA ILE A 22 3.42 -18.93 -11.37
C ILE A 22 4.45 -17.81 -11.24
N ARG A 23 5.23 -17.52 -12.29
CA ARG A 23 6.22 -16.44 -12.25
C ARG A 23 5.62 -15.06 -11.98
N ILE A 24 4.45 -14.75 -12.55
CA ILE A 24 3.74 -13.49 -12.29
C ILE A 24 3.32 -13.43 -10.82
N MET A 25 2.71 -14.50 -10.30
CA MET A 25 2.20 -14.53 -8.92
C MET A 25 3.32 -14.53 -7.88
N THR A 26 4.47 -15.16 -8.16
CA THR A 26 5.65 -15.19 -7.26
C THR A 26 6.63 -14.05 -7.52
N ALA A 27 6.35 -13.14 -8.47
CA ALA A 27 7.22 -11.98 -8.74
C ALA A 27 7.37 -11.08 -7.50
N PHE A 28 6.38 -11.10 -6.62
CA PHE A 28 6.41 -10.42 -5.33
C PHE A 28 7.56 -10.83 -4.43
N ASP A 29 7.82 -12.13 -4.33
CA ASP A 29 8.84 -12.66 -3.43
C ASP A 29 10.26 -12.25 -3.87
N HIS A 30 10.40 -11.74 -5.11
CA HIS A 30 11.66 -11.31 -5.69
C HIS A 30 11.78 -9.79 -5.85
N ASN A 31 10.79 -8.99 -5.39
CA ASN A 31 10.84 -7.53 -5.57
C ASN A 31 11.67 -6.87 -4.45
N PRO A 32 12.84 -6.27 -4.76
CA PRO A 32 13.74 -5.69 -3.76
C PRO A 32 13.17 -4.47 -3.01
N GLY A 33 12.05 -3.90 -3.46
CA GLY A 33 11.40 -2.75 -2.82
C GLY A 33 10.52 -3.08 -1.63
N CYS A 34 10.13 -4.35 -1.45
CA CYS A 34 9.45 -4.85 -0.27
C CYS A 34 10.48 -5.61 0.57
N GLY A 35 10.89 -5.06 1.70
CA GLY A 35 11.89 -5.69 2.58
C GLY A 35 11.45 -7.05 3.13
N LEU A 36 12.20 -7.54 4.13
CA LEU A 36 12.03 -8.84 4.80
C LEU A 36 10.61 -9.15 5.35
N ASP A 37 9.71 -8.16 5.41
CA ASP A 37 8.34 -8.30 5.91
C ASP A 37 7.34 -8.90 4.90
N CYS A 38 7.76 -9.14 3.65
CA CYS A 38 6.90 -9.68 2.60
C CYS A 38 7.13 -11.17 2.33
N ALA A 39 7.32 -11.99 3.36
CA ALA A 39 7.23 -13.44 3.21
C ALA A 39 5.78 -13.81 2.88
N SER A 40 5.49 -14.12 1.61
CA SER A 40 4.12 -14.35 1.17
C SER A 40 3.67 -15.81 1.38
N PRO A 41 2.46 -16.05 1.89
CA PRO A 41 1.78 -17.35 1.79
C PRO A 41 1.30 -17.68 0.36
N ASP A 42 1.77 -16.96 -0.67
CA ASP A 42 1.19 -17.02 -2.03
C ASP A 42 1.81 -18.11 -2.92
N LEU A 43 2.88 -18.78 -2.50
CA LEU A 43 3.49 -19.87 -3.28
C LEU A 43 2.49 -21.03 -3.47
N GLU A 44 1.73 -21.38 -2.43
CA GLU A 44 0.71 -22.42 -2.51
C GLU A 44 -0.41 -22.03 -3.48
N ALA A 45 -0.89 -20.78 -3.40
CA ALA A 45 -1.91 -20.25 -4.30
C ALA A 45 -1.43 -20.20 -5.77
N ALA A 46 -0.16 -19.83 -5.98
CA ALA A 46 0.47 -19.82 -7.30
C ALA A 46 0.58 -21.24 -7.89
N LEU A 47 0.99 -22.22 -7.08
CA LEU A 47 1.08 -23.62 -7.49
C LEU A 47 -0.29 -24.23 -7.80
N LEU A 48 -1.31 -23.97 -6.97
CA LEU A 48 -2.69 -24.41 -7.22
C LEU A 48 -3.28 -23.78 -8.49
N SER A 49 -3.03 -22.49 -8.71
CA SER A 49 -3.44 -21.78 -9.93
C SER A 49 -2.74 -22.35 -11.18
N GLY A 50 -1.44 -22.65 -11.07
CA GLY A 50 -0.68 -23.33 -12.12
C GLY A 50 -1.27 -24.72 -12.45
N LEU A 51 -1.54 -25.54 -11.43
CA LEU A 51 -2.15 -26.87 -11.61
C LEU A 51 -3.53 -26.77 -12.27
N ALA A 52 -4.37 -25.85 -11.82
CA ALA A 52 -5.69 -25.60 -12.41
C ALA A 52 -5.57 -25.20 -13.89
N THR A 53 -4.58 -24.38 -14.23
CA THR A 53 -4.31 -23.97 -15.63
C THR A 53 -3.92 -25.16 -16.50
N VAL A 54 -3.01 -26.03 -16.03
CA VAL A 54 -2.59 -27.24 -16.77
C VAL A 54 -3.77 -28.17 -17.03
N LEU A 55 -4.69 -28.31 -16.07
CA LEU A 55 -5.87 -29.18 -16.20
C LEU A 55 -6.98 -28.55 -17.06
N ALA A 56 -7.18 -27.23 -16.98
CA ALA A 56 -8.22 -26.53 -17.71
C ALA A 56 -8.01 -26.58 -19.23
N PHE A 57 -6.78 -26.39 -19.70
CA PHE A 57 -6.46 -26.36 -21.13
C PHE A 57 -6.87 -27.62 -21.92
N PRO A 58 -6.53 -28.85 -21.50
CA PRO A 58 -6.98 -30.06 -22.20
C PRO A 58 -8.49 -30.29 -22.05
N ILE A 59 -9.10 -29.90 -20.93
CA ILE A 59 -10.57 -30.01 -20.74
C ILE A 59 -11.30 -29.08 -21.71
N PHE A 60 -10.95 -27.79 -21.74
CA PHE A 60 -11.52 -26.83 -22.68
C PHE A 60 -11.20 -27.19 -24.12
N GLY A 61 -9.96 -27.65 -24.39
CA GLY A 61 -9.58 -28.20 -25.69
C GLY A 61 -10.49 -29.33 -26.12
N LEU A 62 -10.81 -30.28 -25.22
CA LEU A 62 -11.68 -31.42 -25.52
C LEU A 62 -13.13 -31.01 -25.76
N PHE A 63 -13.69 -30.07 -24.98
CA PHE A 63 -15.05 -29.57 -25.18
C PHE A 63 -15.19 -28.74 -26.47
N LEU A 64 -14.24 -27.85 -26.72
CA LEU A 64 -14.26 -26.96 -27.88
C LEU A 64 -13.90 -27.68 -29.18
N THR A 65 -13.21 -28.82 -29.10
CA THR A 65 -12.86 -29.67 -30.27
C THR A 65 -13.85 -30.79 -30.57
N ARG A 66 -14.92 -30.93 -29.78
CA ARG A 66 -15.83 -32.09 -29.84
C ARG A 66 -16.76 -32.11 -31.06
N LYS A 67 -17.12 -30.95 -31.65
CA LYS A 67 -18.11 -30.83 -32.73
C LYS A 67 -17.58 -29.98 -33.90
N GLY A 68 -17.21 -30.62 -35.00
CA GLY A 68 -16.99 -29.97 -36.31
C GLY A 68 -15.59 -30.15 -36.91
N ASP A 69 -15.50 -29.94 -38.22
CA ASP A 69 -14.24 -29.91 -38.97
C ASP A 69 -13.32 -28.82 -38.40
N PHE A 70 -12.26 -29.28 -37.75
CA PHE A 70 -11.33 -28.42 -37.03
C PHE A 70 -10.28 -27.85 -37.99
N THR A 71 -10.38 -26.56 -38.29
CA THR A 71 -9.32 -25.82 -38.99
C THR A 71 -8.24 -25.39 -38.00
N THR A 72 -6.98 -25.47 -38.43
CA THR A 72 -5.81 -25.06 -37.63
C THR A 72 -5.93 -23.63 -37.10
N HIS A 73 -6.50 -22.72 -37.89
CA HIS A 73 -6.77 -21.33 -37.48
C HIS A 73 -7.72 -21.21 -36.28
N ARG A 74 -8.74 -22.06 -36.19
CA ARG A 74 -9.68 -22.02 -35.06
C ARG A 74 -9.02 -22.54 -33.80
N MET A 75 -8.18 -23.56 -33.92
CA MET A 75 -7.40 -24.10 -32.81
C MET A 75 -6.42 -23.08 -32.25
N THR A 76 -5.66 -22.40 -33.12
CA THR A 76 -4.71 -21.37 -32.68
C THR A 76 -5.42 -20.18 -32.04
N ALA A 77 -6.57 -19.75 -32.57
CA ALA A 77 -7.36 -18.68 -31.97
C ALA A 77 -7.88 -19.03 -30.57
N ILE A 78 -8.41 -20.23 -30.38
CA ILE A 78 -8.89 -20.70 -29.06
C ILE A 78 -7.74 -20.77 -28.06
N LEU A 79 -6.61 -21.33 -28.48
CA LEU A 79 -5.44 -21.50 -27.63
C LEU A 79 -4.85 -20.14 -27.23
N ALA A 80 -4.74 -19.20 -28.16
CA ALA A 80 -4.33 -17.83 -27.89
C ALA A 80 -5.30 -17.12 -26.92
N ALA A 81 -6.61 -17.26 -27.14
CA ALA A 81 -7.62 -16.65 -26.26
C ALA A 81 -7.55 -17.20 -24.84
N LEU A 82 -7.38 -18.51 -24.67
CA LEU A 82 -7.22 -19.15 -23.35
C LEU A 82 -5.95 -18.66 -22.65
N MET A 83 -4.81 -18.63 -23.35
CA MET A 83 -3.56 -18.12 -22.77
C MET A 83 -3.71 -16.65 -22.35
N LEU A 84 -4.28 -15.80 -23.20
CA LEU A 84 -4.47 -14.39 -22.91
C LEU A 84 -5.38 -14.19 -21.69
N ALA A 85 -6.49 -14.93 -21.62
CA ALA A 85 -7.45 -14.83 -20.51
C ALA A 85 -6.82 -15.22 -19.16
N VAL A 86 -6.08 -16.32 -19.13
CA VAL A 86 -5.41 -16.79 -17.91
C VAL A 86 -4.29 -15.84 -17.49
N ILE A 87 -3.47 -15.36 -18.43
CA ILE A 87 -2.40 -14.41 -18.13
C ILE A 87 -2.98 -13.09 -17.61
N LEU A 88 -4.04 -12.56 -18.25
CA LEU A 88 -4.70 -11.34 -17.81
C LEU A 88 -5.30 -11.50 -16.41
N SER A 89 -5.94 -12.64 -16.13
CA SER A 89 -6.46 -12.96 -14.80
C SER A 89 -5.36 -12.97 -13.74
N ALA A 90 -4.20 -13.58 -14.04
CA ALA A 90 -3.05 -13.61 -13.15
C ALA A 90 -2.48 -12.19 -12.91
N ILE A 91 -2.38 -11.35 -13.95
CA ILE A 91 -1.94 -9.95 -13.84
C ILE A 91 -2.91 -9.14 -12.98
N CYS A 92 -4.22 -9.29 -13.21
CA CYS A 92 -5.24 -8.59 -12.42
C CYS A 92 -5.19 -9.02 -10.94
N HIS A 93 -5.05 -10.32 -10.69
CA HIS A 93 -4.91 -10.84 -9.33
C HIS A 93 -3.64 -10.31 -8.64
N TYR A 94 -2.50 -10.35 -9.35
CA TYR A 94 -1.25 -9.76 -8.90
C TYR A 94 -1.41 -8.27 -8.56
N GLY A 95 -1.98 -7.47 -9.46
CA GLY A 95 -2.20 -6.04 -9.25
C GLY A 95 -3.15 -5.73 -8.09
N PHE A 96 -4.19 -6.53 -7.91
CA PHE A 96 -5.12 -6.38 -6.78
C PHE A 96 -4.43 -6.70 -5.44
N ASN A 97 -3.67 -7.78 -5.37
CA ASN A 97 -2.88 -8.12 -4.18
C ASN A 97 -1.78 -7.08 -3.92
N LEU A 98 -1.14 -6.55 -4.97
CA LEU A 98 -0.20 -5.44 -4.88
C LEU A 98 -0.84 -4.26 -4.18
N HIS A 99 -1.98 -3.83 -4.70
CA HIS A 99 -2.68 -2.67 -4.20
C HIS A 99 -3.11 -2.87 -2.75
N ARG A 100 -3.67 -4.04 -2.40
CA ARG A 100 -4.08 -4.36 -1.04
C ARG A 100 -2.91 -4.33 -0.06
N ARG A 101 -1.79 -4.96 -0.41
CA ARG A 101 -0.59 -4.97 0.45
C ARG A 101 0.06 -3.60 0.53
N TYR A 102 0.09 -2.86 -0.56
CA TYR A 102 0.60 -1.49 -0.58
C TYR A 102 -0.25 -0.57 0.30
N LEU A 103 -1.58 -0.68 0.26
CA LEU A 103 -2.47 0.04 1.18
C LEU A 103 -2.21 -0.35 2.64
N GLN A 104 -2.00 -1.63 2.95
CA GLN A 104 -1.66 -2.08 4.30
C GLN A 104 -0.29 -1.53 4.75
N ALA A 105 0.70 -1.55 3.86
CA ALA A 105 2.02 -1.00 4.13
C ALA A 105 1.99 0.53 4.28
N GLU A 106 1.25 1.24 3.43
CA GLU A 106 1.09 2.69 3.50
C GLU A 106 0.33 3.11 4.76
N THR A 107 -0.66 2.33 5.19
CA THR A 107 -1.31 2.55 6.49
C THR A 107 -0.39 2.21 7.66
N ALA A 108 0.57 1.30 7.52
CA ALA A 108 1.56 1.02 8.55
C ALA A 108 2.76 2.00 8.54
N ARG A 109 2.99 2.72 7.43
CA ARG A 109 4.13 3.64 7.30
C ARG A 109 4.00 4.77 8.31
N PRO A 110 5.03 5.02 9.13
CA PRO A 110 5.05 6.18 10.00
C PRO A 110 5.12 7.45 9.15
N VAL A 111 4.50 8.53 9.64
CA VAL A 111 4.70 9.88 9.08
C VAL A 111 6.20 10.17 9.11
N GLN A 112 6.77 10.52 7.96
CA GLN A 112 8.17 10.96 7.90
C GLN A 112 8.21 12.49 8.02
N PRO A 113 9.10 13.03 8.86
CA PRO A 113 9.29 14.47 8.90
C PRO A 113 10.01 14.95 7.65
N ASP A 114 9.67 16.15 7.21
CA ASP A 114 10.32 16.84 6.10
C ASP A 114 10.68 18.28 6.52
N LEU A 115 11.09 19.11 5.57
CA LEU A 115 11.44 20.51 5.85
C LEU A 115 10.23 21.36 6.27
N GLY A 116 9.00 20.96 5.92
CA GLY A 116 7.77 21.62 6.36
C GLY A 116 7.30 21.14 7.74
N PHE A 117 7.63 19.90 8.12
CA PHE A 117 7.26 19.26 9.38
C PHE A 117 8.47 18.57 10.03
N MET A 118 9.34 19.35 10.66
CA MET A 118 10.66 18.88 11.08
C MET A 118 10.67 18.04 12.37
N TYR A 119 9.70 18.21 13.27
CA TYR A 119 9.78 17.64 14.63
C TYR A 119 8.79 16.51 14.87
N MET A 120 9.27 15.34 15.26
CA MET A 120 8.39 14.21 15.53
C MET A 120 7.83 14.23 16.94
N ALA A 121 6.55 13.89 17.05
CA ALA A 121 5.85 13.71 18.31
C ALA A 121 4.89 12.51 18.23
N ILE A 122 4.50 11.98 19.37
CA ILE A 122 3.53 10.90 19.50
C ILE A 122 2.43 11.29 20.48
N ALA A 123 1.19 11.06 20.10
CA ALA A 123 0.04 11.28 20.97
C ALA A 123 0.03 10.24 22.11
N THR A 124 -0.07 10.67 23.36
CA THR A 124 -0.11 9.78 24.53
C THR A 124 -1.54 9.35 24.89
N ARG A 125 -2.54 9.96 24.26
CA ARG A 125 -3.98 9.64 24.32
C ARG A 125 -4.66 10.13 23.05
N ASP A 126 -5.96 9.88 22.91
CA ASP A 126 -6.75 10.49 21.85
C ASP A 126 -6.78 12.02 22.01
N VAL A 127 -6.46 12.73 20.93
CA VAL A 127 -6.40 14.20 20.90
C VAL A 127 -7.31 14.74 19.81
N PRO A 128 -8.23 15.67 20.13
CA PRO A 128 -9.06 16.31 19.12
C PRO A 128 -8.21 17.18 18.19
N THR A 129 -8.54 17.18 16.91
CA THR A 129 -7.99 18.09 15.91
C THR A 129 -9.02 19.15 15.54
N TYR A 130 -8.52 20.26 15.04
CA TYR A 130 -9.30 21.44 14.75
C TYR A 130 -9.03 21.95 13.34
N THR A 131 -9.97 22.74 12.81
CA THR A 131 -9.75 23.55 11.62
C THR A 131 -8.73 24.66 11.90
N GLN A 132 -7.96 25.04 10.89
CA GLN A 132 -7.05 26.19 10.98
C GLN A 132 -7.81 27.45 11.42
N LEU A 133 -7.30 28.13 12.45
CA LEU A 133 -7.86 29.39 12.92
C LEU A 133 -7.60 30.51 11.90
N LYS A 134 -8.58 30.77 11.03
CA LYS A 134 -8.60 31.92 10.12
C LYS A 134 -9.42 33.08 10.69
N ASN A 135 -10.70 32.83 11.03
CA ASN A 135 -11.62 33.77 11.67
C ASN A 135 -12.61 33.00 12.56
N GLY A 136 -12.89 33.48 13.78
CA GLY A 136 -13.85 32.85 14.71
C GLY A 136 -13.24 31.75 15.59
N GLU A 137 -14.09 30.88 16.16
CA GLU A 137 -13.66 29.79 17.04
C GLU A 137 -13.21 28.54 16.25
N PRO A 138 -12.21 27.78 16.75
CA PRO A 138 -11.75 26.56 16.10
C PRO A 138 -12.83 25.49 16.17
N ARG A 139 -13.18 24.89 15.01
CA ARG A 139 -14.14 23.80 14.95
C ARG A 139 -13.43 22.45 15.03
N PRO A 140 -13.97 21.47 15.75
CA PRO A 140 -13.46 20.10 15.72
C PRO A 140 -13.47 19.55 14.29
N ALA A 141 -12.38 18.93 13.88
CA ALA A 141 -12.20 18.36 12.54
C ALA A 141 -11.99 16.84 12.59
N GLY A 142 -11.50 16.30 13.70
CA GLY A 142 -11.21 14.88 13.83
C GLY A 142 -10.51 14.55 15.15
N VAL A 143 -9.88 13.37 15.19
CA VAL A 143 -9.16 12.87 16.35
C VAL A 143 -7.84 12.24 15.89
N ILE A 144 -6.74 12.58 16.55
CA ILE A 144 -5.47 11.84 16.49
C ILE A 144 -5.57 10.74 17.53
N SER A 145 -5.45 9.49 17.09
CA SER A 145 -5.52 8.35 18.01
C SER A 145 -4.31 8.26 18.93
N GLN A 146 -4.50 7.69 20.11
CA GLN A 146 -3.42 7.34 21.02
C GLN A 146 -2.31 6.53 20.30
N TRP A 147 -1.05 6.84 20.62
CA TRP A 147 0.16 6.27 20.04
C TRP A 147 0.39 6.57 18.55
N GLN A 148 -0.42 7.45 17.95
CA GLN A 148 -0.17 7.93 16.61
C GLN A 148 1.00 8.93 16.62
N ARG A 149 1.97 8.68 15.73
CA ARG A 149 3.07 9.60 15.46
C ARG A 149 2.63 10.68 14.47
N CYS A 150 3.06 11.90 14.73
CA CYS A 150 2.83 13.06 13.87
C CYS A 150 4.10 13.92 13.82
N ALA A 151 4.32 14.59 12.71
CA ALA A 151 5.38 15.57 12.54
C ALA A 151 4.82 16.98 12.77
N ILE A 152 5.58 17.87 13.42
CA ILE A 152 5.20 19.24 13.77
C ILE A 152 5.94 20.18 12.82
N GLY A 153 5.19 21.05 12.15
CA GLY A 153 5.74 22.09 11.28
C GLY A 153 5.93 23.43 11.95
N GLY A 154 5.11 23.72 12.96
CA GLY A 154 5.23 24.93 13.75
C GLY A 154 4.00 25.19 14.60
N ALA A 155 3.94 26.39 15.19
CA ALA A 155 2.79 26.84 15.94
C ALA A 155 2.47 28.31 15.64
N ALA A 156 1.18 28.63 15.52
CA ALA A 156 0.69 30.00 15.45
C ALA A 156 0.61 30.59 16.87
N CYS A 157 1.69 31.23 17.31
CA CYS A 157 1.86 31.74 18.67
C CYS A 157 1.21 33.10 18.93
N ASP A 158 0.95 33.84 17.86
CA ASP A 158 0.29 35.14 17.78
C ASP A 158 -1.25 35.05 17.88
N LYS A 159 -1.81 33.87 17.54
CA LYS A 159 -3.26 33.63 17.53
C LYS A 159 -3.78 33.12 18.88
N ARG A 160 -5.08 33.36 19.14
CA ARG A 160 -5.80 32.81 20.30
C ARG A 160 -7.08 32.08 19.87
N PRO A 161 -7.23 30.77 20.18
CA PRO A 161 -6.24 29.92 20.83
C PRO A 161 -5.03 29.66 19.93
N ARG A 162 -3.86 29.44 20.54
CA ARG A 162 -2.66 29.05 19.81
C ARG A 162 -2.84 27.64 19.26
N GLN A 163 -2.36 27.41 18.05
CA GLN A 163 -2.49 26.13 17.36
C GLN A 163 -1.16 25.63 16.83
N ALA A 164 -0.87 24.36 17.09
CA ALA A 164 0.19 23.63 16.40
C ALA A 164 -0.30 23.20 15.03
N HIS A 165 0.54 23.31 14.03
CA HIS A 165 0.32 22.73 12.70
C HIS A 165 1.14 21.45 12.61
N MET A 166 0.46 20.32 12.40
CA MET A 166 1.05 18.99 12.44
C MET A 166 0.63 18.18 11.21
N LEU A 167 1.54 17.36 10.71
CA LEU A 167 1.29 16.34 9.71
C LEU A 167 1.12 15.00 10.45
N CYS A 168 -0.06 14.42 10.32
CA CYS A 168 -0.43 13.15 10.92
C CYS A 168 -0.78 12.14 9.82
N LYS A 169 -1.04 10.89 10.18
CA LYS A 169 -1.50 9.86 9.23
C LYS A 169 -2.79 10.25 8.48
N SER A 170 -3.64 11.06 9.11
CA SER A 170 -4.86 11.62 8.51
C SER A 170 -4.61 12.83 7.61
N GLY A 171 -3.36 13.24 7.41
CA GLY A 171 -2.97 14.47 6.72
C GLY A 171 -2.66 15.61 7.69
N GLU A 172 -2.68 16.84 7.18
CA GLU A 172 -2.43 18.04 7.96
C GLU A 172 -3.58 18.34 8.93
N VAL A 173 -3.22 18.65 10.18
CA VAL A 173 -4.16 18.91 11.26
C VAL A 173 -3.68 20.06 12.14
N PHE A 174 -4.62 20.69 12.83
CA PHE A 174 -4.32 21.72 13.82
C PHE A 174 -4.70 21.24 15.22
N VAL A 175 -3.83 21.49 16.19
CA VAL A 175 -4.03 21.09 17.59
C VAL A 175 -3.94 22.31 18.49
N ASN A 176 -4.95 22.55 19.32
CA ASN A 176 -4.98 23.69 20.23
C ASN A 176 -3.96 23.53 21.37
N GLU A 177 -3.48 24.64 21.91
CA GLU A 177 -2.47 24.68 22.99
C GLU A 177 -2.85 23.88 24.24
N ALA A 178 -4.15 23.84 24.58
CA ALA A 178 -4.64 23.07 25.72
C ALA A 178 -4.31 21.57 25.61
N ASP A 179 -4.13 21.07 24.38
CA ASP A 179 -3.92 19.66 24.07
C ASP A 179 -2.47 19.29 23.79
N TRP A 180 -1.55 20.25 23.68
CA TRP A 180 -0.14 19.97 23.39
C TRP A 180 0.54 19.07 24.44
N LYS A 181 0.10 19.18 25.70
CA LYS A 181 0.61 18.34 26.80
C LYS A 181 0.32 16.84 26.65
N TYR A 182 -0.54 16.46 25.70
CA TYR A 182 -0.88 15.07 25.39
C TYR A 182 -0.03 14.50 24.27
N PHE A 183 1.07 15.17 23.91
CA PHE A 183 2.09 14.66 23.02
C PHE A 183 3.40 14.50 23.76
N SER A 184 4.18 13.52 23.34
CA SER A 184 5.58 13.35 23.71
C SER A 184 6.45 13.54 22.47
N LEU A 185 7.52 14.32 22.59
CA LEU A 185 8.48 14.52 21.50
C LEU A 185 9.30 13.24 21.27
N ILE A 186 9.69 12.97 20.02
CA ILE A 186 10.60 11.88 19.65
C ILE A 186 11.82 12.46 18.89
N PRO A 187 12.77 13.11 19.59
CA PRO A 187 13.88 13.81 18.94
C PRO A 187 14.73 12.98 17.99
N LYS A 188 14.88 11.68 18.28
CA LYS A 188 15.65 10.73 17.46
C LYS A 188 15.07 10.52 16.07
N GLU A 189 13.81 10.89 15.88
CA GLU A 189 13.09 10.72 14.62
C GLU A 189 12.87 12.04 13.88
N ASN A 190 13.38 13.18 14.38
CA ASN A 190 13.25 14.46 13.71
C ASN A 190 13.93 14.45 12.32
N ALA A 191 13.54 15.41 11.48
CA ALA A 191 14.22 15.65 10.22
C ALA A 191 15.73 15.90 10.43
N PHE A 192 16.55 15.43 9.50
CA PHE A 192 17.99 15.63 9.56
C PHE A 192 18.32 17.13 9.62
N GLY A 193 19.13 17.53 10.61
CA GLY A 193 19.51 18.93 10.85
C GLY A 193 18.55 19.74 11.72
N ALA A 194 17.41 19.18 12.13
CA ALA A 194 16.49 19.86 13.04
C ALA A 194 17.05 19.93 14.47
N ILE A 195 17.04 21.13 15.07
CA ILE A 195 17.41 21.32 16.48
C ILE A 195 16.24 20.86 17.35
N PRO A 196 16.38 19.80 18.18
CA PRO A 196 15.25 19.27 18.93
C PRO A 196 14.54 20.30 19.79
N LEU A 197 13.21 20.33 19.70
CA LEU A 197 12.38 21.05 20.66
C LEU A 197 12.62 20.51 22.08
N LYS A 198 12.62 21.41 23.07
CA LYS A 198 12.78 21.05 24.48
C LYS A 198 11.48 20.55 25.09
N SER A 199 10.35 21.07 24.64
CA SER A 199 9.04 20.72 25.18
C SER A 199 7.90 20.90 24.18
N MET A 200 6.74 20.32 24.49
CA MET A 200 5.50 20.57 23.74
C MET A 200 4.89 21.96 23.99
N LYS A 201 5.49 22.81 24.83
CA LYS A 201 5.08 24.23 24.94
C LYS A 201 5.61 24.99 23.72
N LEU A 202 5.06 24.73 22.54
CA LEU A 202 5.65 25.14 21.28
C LEU A 202 5.95 26.63 21.22
N CYS A 203 5.15 27.50 21.84
CA CYS A 203 5.40 28.94 21.85
C CYS A 203 6.31 29.46 22.97
N ALA A 204 7.03 28.57 23.65
CA ALA A 204 8.00 28.97 24.66
C ALA A 204 9.30 29.47 24.00
N PRO A 205 9.93 30.53 24.53
CA PRO A 205 11.11 31.17 23.92
C PRO A 205 12.34 30.25 23.89
N ASP A 206 12.36 29.19 24.69
CA ASP A 206 13.45 28.22 24.76
C ASP A 206 13.34 27.08 23.73
N ASN A 207 12.21 26.99 23.01
CA ASN A 207 11.93 25.96 22.01
C ASN A 207 12.39 26.33 20.59
N TRP A 208 12.40 27.62 20.26
CA TRP A 208 12.90 28.12 19.00
C TRP A 208 14.11 28.96 19.34
N ALA A 209 15.30 28.55 18.88
CA ALA A 209 16.44 29.45 18.94
C ALA A 209 16.05 30.72 18.16
N GLU A 210 15.95 31.86 18.86
CA GLU A 210 15.93 33.14 18.17
C GLU A 210 17.21 33.21 17.32
N PRO A 211 17.10 33.49 16.01
CA PRO A 211 18.26 33.67 15.16
C PRO A 211 19.13 34.85 15.59
#